data_AF-A0A1G6S5U2-F1
#
_entry.id   AF-A0A1G6S5U2-F1
#
_cell.length_a   1.000
_cell.length_b   1.000
_cell.length_c   1.000
_cell.angle_alpha   90.00
_cell.angle_beta   90.00
_cell.angle_gamma   90.00
#
_symmetry.space_group_name_H-M   'P 1'
#
loop_
_entity.id
_entity.type
_entity.pdbx_description
1 polymer ?
#
loop_
_entity_poly.entity_id
_entity_poly.type
_entity_poly.pdbx_seq_one_letter_code
_entity_poly.pdbx_strand_id
1 'polypeptide(L)'
;MDNKLNPHPDIPLDLPTGERIQAAIAHYSEQVVEQKAIALLRGDNAGKDFLLYAGGRHGLGILDGAPPLYWPELWGARALLYVWDDSAAPYVIAGLGDRAWRVREMCARVVLERDIPAASELVRLAADENARVRSAALRALAAQGTAEHQSTIAQHFSDRDKSVRPIAQQARDTLAARLNARSA
;
A
#
# COMPACT_ATOMS: atom_id res chain seq x y z
N MET A 1 -23.62 1.59 32.08
CA MET A 1 -22.75 2.33 31.16
C MET A 1 -21.32 2.01 31.56
N ASP A 2 -20.79 0.92 31.04
CA ASP A 2 -19.37 0.54 31.16
C ASP A 2 -19.09 -0.44 30.02
N ASN A 3 -18.91 0.12 28.82
CA ASN A 3 -18.36 -0.62 27.69
C ASN A 3 -16.96 -0.06 27.42
N LYS A 4 -16.14 0.01 28.48
CA LYS A 4 -14.71 0.29 28.31
C LYS A 4 -14.16 -0.90 27.52
N LEU A 5 -13.94 -0.66 26.23
CA LEU A 5 -13.08 -1.48 25.42
C LEU A 5 -11.75 -1.55 26.17
N ASN A 6 -11.41 -2.71 26.72
CA ASN A 6 -10.07 -2.98 27.19
C ASN A 6 -9.37 -3.71 26.04
N PRO A 7 -8.77 -2.99 25.06
CA PRO A 7 -7.85 -3.64 24.15
C PRO A 7 -6.74 -4.34 24.95
N HIS A 8 -6.10 -5.33 24.34
CA HIS A 8 -5.02 -6.04 25.04
C HIS A 8 -3.98 -5.01 25.56
N PRO A 9 -3.73 -4.95 26.89
CA PRO A 9 -2.99 -3.85 27.51
C PRO A 9 -1.55 -3.74 27.00
N ASP A 10 -1.01 -4.84 26.49
CA ASP A 10 0.38 -4.95 26.03
C ASP A 10 0.58 -4.61 24.54
N ILE A 11 -0.43 -4.09 23.82
CA ILE A 11 -0.23 -3.70 22.41
C ILE A 11 0.75 -2.52 22.36
N PRO A 12 1.88 -2.65 21.65
CA PRO A 12 2.96 -1.66 21.73
C PRO A 12 2.70 -0.46 20.81
N LEU A 13 1.72 0.39 21.17
CA LEU A 13 1.18 1.48 20.32
C LEU A 13 2.22 2.49 19.80
N ASP A 14 3.33 2.63 20.52
CA ASP A 14 4.39 3.59 20.25
C ASP A 14 5.52 3.04 19.37
N LEU A 15 5.53 1.73 19.11
CA LEU A 15 6.55 1.14 18.24
C LEU A 15 6.30 1.51 16.76
N PRO A 16 7.37 1.53 15.95
CA PRO A 16 7.26 1.61 14.49
C PRO A 16 6.28 0.56 13.95
N THR A 17 5.60 0.89 12.84
CA THR A 17 4.56 0.01 12.26
C THR A 17 5.07 -1.42 12.03
N GLY A 18 6.29 -1.58 11.51
CA GLY A 18 6.85 -2.92 11.27
C GLY A 18 6.96 -3.74 12.55
N GLU A 19 7.49 -3.16 13.61
CA GLU A 19 7.61 -3.82 14.92
C GLU A 19 6.24 -4.13 15.54
N ARG A 20 5.24 -3.25 15.36
CA ARG A 20 3.86 -3.54 15.79
C ARG A 20 3.25 -4.72 15.02
N ILE A 21 3.50 -4.83 13.71
CA ILE A 21 3.03 -5.98 12.93
C ILE A 21 3.76 -7.26 13.35
N GLN A 22 5.05 -7.21 13.65
CA GLN A 22 5.78 -8.36 14.20
C GLN A 22 5.24 -8.80 15.57
N ALA A 23 4.89 -7.86 16.45
CA ALA A 23 4.22 -8.17 17.70
C ALA A 23 2.83 -8.81 17.47
N ALA A 24 2.07 -8.34 16.47
CA ALA A 24 0.81 -8.96 16.08
C ALA A 24 0.99 -10.40 15.57
N ILE A 25 2.06 -10.66 14.81
CA ILE A 25 2.39 -12.01 14.31
C ILE A 25 2.71 -12.94 15.47
N ALA A 26 3.49 -12.47 16.45
CA ALA A 26 3.83 -13.24 17.65
C ALA A 26 2.60 -13.54 18.52
N HIS A 27 1.62 -12.63 18.56
CA HIS A 27 0.38 -12.81 19.32
C HIS A 27 -0.64 -13.71 18.61
N TYR A 28 -0.74 -13.62 17.28
CA TYR A 28 -1.64 -14.42 16.47
C TYR A 28 -0.85 -15.50 15.69
N SER A 29 -0.63 -15.24 14.40
CA SER A 29 0.24 -15.95 13.47
C SER A 29 0.39 -15.08 12.22
N GLU A 30 1.34 -15.39 11.34
CA GLU A 30 1.48 -14.67 10.06
C GLU A 30 0.19 -14.73 9.24
N GLN A 31 -0.39 -15.93 9.08
CA GLN A 31 -1.62 -16.15 8.34
C GLN A 31 -2.80 -15.33 8.90
N VAL A 32 -2.96 -15.25 10.23
CA VAL A 32 -4.05 -14.50 10.83
C VAL A 32 -3.85 -12.98 10.67
N VAL A 33 -2.61 -12.49 10.81
CA VAL A 33 -2.28 -11.06 10.63
C VAL A 33 -2.47 -10.64 9.18
N GLU A 34 -2.09 -11.48 8.23
CA GLU A 34 -2.30 -11.28 6.80
C GLU A 34 -3.80 -11.17 6.45
N GLN A 35 -4.63 -12.13 6.88
CA GLN A 35 -6.08 -12.09 6.67
C GLN A 35 -6.73 -10.85 7.29
N LYS A 36 -6.23 -10.42 8.45
CA LYS A 36 -6.69 -9.19 9.12
C LYS A 36 -6.25 -7.93 8.37
N ALA A 37 -5.05 -7.92 7.79
CA ALA A 37 -4.58 -6.83 6.94
C ALA A 37 -5.42 -6.71 5.66
N ILE A 38 -5.77 -7.85 5.03
CA ILE A 38 -6.73 -7.89 3.92
C ILE A 38 -8.10 -7.36 4.34
N ALA A 39 -8.63 -7.81 5.48
CA ALA A 39 -9.91 -7.35 5.99
C ALA A 39 -9.92 -5.83 6.14
N LEU A 40 -8.88 -5.27 6.78
CA LEU A 40 -8.74 -3.81 6.89
C LEU A 40 -8.69 -3.13 5.53
N LEU A 41 -7.85 -3.61 4.59
CA LEU A 41 -7.73 -3.06 3.23
C LEU A 41 -9.08 -3.01 2.50
N ARG A 42 -9.94 -4.00 2.72
CA ARG A 42 -11.28 -4.08 2.14
C ARG A 42 -12.32 -3.19 2.82
N GLY A 43 -11.95 -2.50 3.90
CA GLY A 43 -12.86 -1.75 4.76
C GLY A 43 -13.68 -2.64 5.72
N ASP A 44 -13.31 -3.91 5.84
CA ASP A 44 -13.95 -4.88 6.73
C ASP A 44 -13.38 -4.76 8.16
N ASN A 45 -14.14 -5.25 9.15
CA ASN A 45 -13.71 -5.24 10.54
C ASN A 45 -12.66 -6.34 10.82
N ALA A 46 -11.42 -5.95 11.12
CA ALA A 46 -10.33 -6.87 11.49
C ALA A 46 -10.19 -7.13 13.00
N GLY A 47 -11.05 -6.51 13.82
CA GLY A 47 -10.99 -6.54 15.28
C GLY A 47 -10.20 -5.36 15.87
N LYS A 48 -10.58 -4.98 17.09
CA LYS A 48 -10.07 -3.80 17.81
C LYS A 48 -8.55 -3.87 18.03
N ASP A 49 -8.05 -5.00 18.48
CA ASP A 49 -6.62 -5.17 18.75
C ASP A 49 -5.79 -5.05 17.46
N PHE A 50 -6.26 -5.64 16.35
CA PHE A 50 -5.54 -5.52 15.09
C PHE A 50 -5.58 -4.11 14.50
N LEU A 51 -6.68 -3.37 14.69
CA LEU A 51 -6.73 -1.95 14.36
C LEU A 51 -5.65 -1.16 15.10
N LEU A 52 -5.35 -1.52 16.35
CA LEU A 52 -4.26 -0.93 17.13
C LEU A 52 -2.87 -1.41 16.67
N TYR A 53 -2.70 -2.69 16.35
CA TYR A 53 -1.46 -3.20 15.76
C TYR A 53 -1.14 -2.53 14.41
N ALA A 54 -2.15 -2.23 13.58
CA ALA A 54 -1.95 -1.59 12.28
C ALA A 54 -1.84 -0.04 12.39
N GLY A 55 -2.67 0.58 13.23
CA GLY A 55 -2.84 2.04 13.35
C GLY A 55 -2.12 2.74 14.50
N GLY A 56 -1.73 2.01 15.54
CA GLY A 56 -1.02 2.53 16.71
C GLY A 56 -1.90 3.50 17.50
N ARG A 57 -1.31 4.60 18.00
CA ARG A 57 -2.08 5.67 18.68
C ARG A 57 -3.24 6.22 17.86
N HIS A 58 -3.14 6.25 16.53
CA HIS A 58 -4.25 6.71 15.68
C HIS A 58 -5.41 5.71 15.67
N GLY A 59 -5.12 4.41 15.78
CA GLY A 59 -6.14 3.38 15.97
C GLY A 59 -6.89 3.58 17.28
N LEU A 60 -6.19 3.96 18.36
CA LEU A 60 -6.81 4.27 19.65
C LEU A 60 -7.78 5.45 19.52
N GLY A 61 -7.39 6.52 18.82
CA GLY A 61 -8.30 7.64 18.57
C GLY A 61 -9.59 7.24 17.84
N ILE A 62 -9.54 6.27 16.91
CA ILE A 62 -10.73 5.72 16.25
C ILE A 62 -11.58 4.93 17.25
N LEU A 63 -10.97 4.12 18.12
CA LEU A 63 -11.68 3.40 19.18
C LEU A 63 -12.34 4.35 20.19
N ASP A 64 -11.75 5.55 20.38
CA ASP A 64 -12.28 6.63 21.22
C ASP A 64 -13.32 7.52 20.50
N GLY A 65 -13.75 7.14 19.29
CA GLY A 65 -14.86 7.76 18.57
C GLY A 65 -14.48 8.73 17.45
N ALA A 66 -13.19 8.87 17.12
CA ALA A 66 -12.79 9.62 15.93
C ALA A 66 -13.28 8.91 14.65
N PRO A 67 -13.67 9.65 13.60
CA PRO A 67 -14.11 9.04 12.34
C PRO A 67 -12.94 8.29 11.67
N PRO A 68 -13.14 7.05 11.21
CA PRO A 68 -12.06 6.24 10.63
C PRO A 68 -11.59 6.73 9.26
N LEU A 69 -12.47 7.38 8.47
CA LEU A 69 -12.22 7.77 7.09
C LEU A 69 -11.69 6.58 6.25
N TYR A 70 -10.52 6.71 5.63
CA TYR A 70 -9.83 5.66 4.86
C TYR A 70 -8.64 5.06 5.62
N TRP A 71 -8.45 5.43 6.88
CA TRP A 71 -7.25 5.06 7.64
C TRP A 71 -7.13 3.56 7.87
N PRO A 72 -8.20 2.82 8.24
CA PRO A 72 -8.15 1.37 8.34
C PRO A 72 -7.68 0.71 7.04
N GLU A 73 -8.25 1.10 5.89
CA GLU A 73 -7.90 0.57 4.57
C GLU A 73 -6.43 0.81 4.24
N LEU A 74 -5.96 2.03 4.47
CA LEU A 74 -4.55 2.39 4.31
C LEU A 74 -3.62 1.59 5.24
N TRP A 75 -4.02 1.36 6.49
CA TRP A 75 -3.20 0.61 7.44
C TRP A 75 -3.18 -0.88 7.11
N GLY A 76 -4.29 -1.44 6.62
CA GLY A 76 -4.35 -2.78 6.05
C GLY A 76 -3.38 -2.94 4.89
N ALA A 77 -3.45 -2.04 3.89
CA ALA A 77 -2.51 -2.01 2.77
C ALA A 77 -1.04 -1.93 3.24
N ARG A 78 -0.76 -1.03 4.19
CA ARG A 78 0.60 -0.85 4.72
C ARG A 78 1.09 -2.05 5.52
N ALA A 79 0.23 -2.75 6.24
CA ALA A 79 0.59 -3.95 7.00
C ALA A 79 1.12 -5.05 6.07
N LEU A 80 0.61 -5.13 4.83
CA LEU A 80 1.07 -6.09 3.81
C LEU A 80 2.53 -5.86 3.33
N LEU A 81 3.17 -4.75 3.72
CA LEU A 81 4.61 -4.56 3.56
C LEU A 81 5.44 -5.34 4.59
N TYR A 82 4.82 -5.80 5.69
CA TYR A 82 5.49 -6.45 6.81
C TYR A 82 5.02 -7.90 7.05
N VAL A 83 3.85 -8.26 6.53
CA VAL A 83 3.32 -9.63 6.47
C VAL A 83 2.84 -9.90 5.06
N TRP A 84 3.05 -11.08 4.49
CA TRP A 84 2.66 -11.34 3.11
C TRP A 84 2.36 -12.81 2.84
N ASP A 85 1.31 -13.02 2.04
CA ASP A 85 1.01 -14.24 1.33
C ASP A 85 0.47 -13.84 -0.06
N ASP A 86 0.75 -14.64 -1.09
CA ASP A 86 0.35 -14.29 -2.46
C ASP A 86 -1.17 -14.24 -2.65
N SER A 87 -1.95 -14.85 -1.74
CA SER A 87 -3.41 -14.70 -1.72
C SER A 87 -3.89 -13.27 -1.43
N ALA A 88 -3.01 -12.39 -0.94
CA ALA A 88 -3.30 -10.96 -0.77
C ALA A 88 -3.28 -10.16 -2.09
N ALA A 89 -2.61 -10.66 -3.13
CA ALA A 89 -2.40 -9.92 -4.37
C ALA A 89 -3.69 -9.40 -5.03
N PRO A 90 -4.78 -10.18 -5.17
CA PRO A 90 -6.02 -9.70 -5.77
C PRO A 90 -6.63 -8.51 -5.01
N TYR A 91 -6.48 -8.45 -3.69
CA TYR A 91 -7.01 -7.37 -2.87
C TYR A 91 -6.16 -6.09 -2.99
N VAL A 92 -4.85 -6.23 -3.07
CA VAL A 92 -3.95 -5.10 -3.35
C VAL A 92 -4.25 -4.50 -4.73
N ILE A 93 -4.41 -5.36 -5.75
CA ILE A 93 -4.79 -4.95 -7.11
C ILE A 93 -6.12 -4.21 -7.10
N ALA A 94 -7.13 -4.72 -6.39
CA ALA A 94 -8.43 -4.04 -6.24
C ALA A 94 -8.27 -2.66 -5.56
N GLY A 95 -7.41 -2.55 -4.55
CA GLY A 95 -7.13 -1.30 -3.84
C GLY A 95 -6.45 -0.21 -4.70
N LEU A 96 -5.88 -0.56 -5.86
CA LEU A 96 -5.42 0.44 -6.83
C LEU A 96 -6.58 1.31 -7.36
N GLY A 97 -7.82 0.83 -7.30
CA GLY A 97 -9.04 1.56 -7.66
C GLY A 97 -9.75 2.25 -6.50
N ASP A 98 -9.16 2.29 -5.30
CA ASP A 98 -9.84 2.82 -4.12
C ASP A 98 -10.20 4.32 -4.24
N ARG A 99 -11.32 4.72 -3.63
CA ARG A 99 -11.79 6.13 -3.60
C ARG A 99 -10.75 7.08 -2.99
N ALA A 100 -9.99 6.64 -1.99
CA ALA A 100 -8.99 7.43 -1.31
C ALA A 100 -7.63 7.29 -2.00
N TRP A 101 -7.10 8.41 -2.48
CA TRP A 101 -5.82 8.43 -3.19
C TRP A 101 -4.64 7.85 -2.36
N ARG A 102 -4.69 7.94 -1.03
CA ARG A 102 -3.66 7.35 -0.16
C ARG A 102 -3.69 5.83 -0.17
N VAL A 103 -4.87 5.21 -0.29
CA VAL A 103 -4.99 3.76 -0.42
C VAL A 103 -4.44 3.33 -1.77
N ARG A 104 -4.80 4.02 -2.86
CA ARG A 104 -4.23 3.78 -4.20
C ARG A 104 -2.71 3.89 -4.21
N GLU A 105 -2.16 4.96 -3.62
CA GLU A 105 -0.71 5.17 -3.48
C GLU A 105 -0.05 4.01 -2.71
N MET A 106 -0.63 3.60 -1.58
CA MET A 106 -0.07 2.52 -0.76
C MET A 106 -0.15 1.18 -1.49
N CYS A 107 -1.26 0.86 -2.14
CA CYS A 107 -1.38 -0.37 -2.94
C CYS A 107 -0.38 -0.39 -4.10
N ALA A 108 -0.16 0.73 -4.79
CA ALA A 108 0.87 0.81 -5.83
C ALA A 108 2.28 0.58 -5.27
N ARG A 109 2.54 1.02 -4.03
CA ARG A 109 3.78 0.69 -3.32
C ARG A 109 3.87 -0.80 -2.99
N VAL A 110 2.82 -1.41 -2.44
CA VAL A 110 2.81 -2.86 -2.13
C VAL A 110 3.03 -3.68 -3.40
N VAL A 111 2.38 -3.30 -4.52
CA VAL A 111 2.62 -3.88 -5.84
C VAL A 111 4.09 -3.90 -6.23
N LEU A 112 4.80 -2.78 -6.04
CA LEU A 112 6.23 -2.70 -6.32
C LEU A 112 7.05 -3.59 -5.38
N GLU A 113 6.84 -3.49 -4.08
CA GLU A 113 7.66 -4.16 -3.06
C GLU A 113 7.44 -5.68 -3.03
N ARG A 114 6.29 -6.16 -3.52
CA ARG A 114 5.92 -7.57 -3.59
C ARG A 114 5.97 -8.14 -5.02
N ASP A 115 6.45 -7.35 -5.98
CA ASP A 115 6.53 -7.71 -7.40
C ASP A 115 5.20 -8.27 -7.97
N ILE A 116 4.08 -7.65 -7.60
CA ILE A 116 2.75 -8.10 -8.03
C ILE A 116 2.54 -7.71 -9.50
N PRO A 117 2.21 -8.65 -10.40
CA PRO A 117 1.87 -8.32 -11.78
C PRO A 117 0.58 -7.50 -11.86
N ALA A 118 0.69 -6.22 -12.19
CA ALA A 118 -0.42 -5.26 -12.24
C ALA A 118 -0.20 -4.15 -13.30
N ALA A 119 0.56 -4.45 -14.36
CA ALA A 119 0.96 -3.44 -15.35
C ALA A 119 -0.22 -2.65 -15.94
N SER A 120 -1.35 -3.32 -16.23
CA SER A 120 -2.52 -2.66 -16.81
C SER A 120 -3.16 -1.65 -15.85
N GLU A 121 -3.22 -1.99 -14.57
CA GLU A 121 -3.73 -1.17 -13.48
C GLU A 121 -2.80 0.03 -13.27
N LEU A 122 -1.50 -0.21 -13.24
CA LEU A 122 -0.51 0.84 -13.06
C LEU A 122 -0.50 1.83 -14.22
N VAL A 123 -0.75 1.40 -15.46
CA VAL A 123 -0.98 2.33 -16.60
C VAL A 123 -2.18 3.24 -16.33
N ARG A 124 -3.28 2.69 -15.79
CA ARG A 124 -4.44 3.51 -15.40
C ARG A 124 -4.08 4.50 -14.29
N LEU A 125 -3.32 4.07 -13.27
CA LEU A 125 -2.89 4.93 -12.16
C LEU A 125 -1.83 5.97 -12.57
N ALA A 126 -1.08 5.75 -13.65
CA ALA A 126 -0.21 6.78 -14.20
C ALA A 126 -1.02 8.01 -14.64
N ALA A 127 -2.30 7.87 -14.99
CA ALA A 127 -3.20 8.97 -15.31
C ALA A 127 -3.97 9.54 -14.09
N ASP A 128 -3.66 9.10 -12.87
CA ASP A 128 -4.40 9.51 -11.65
C ASP A 128 -4.35 11.02 -11.41
N GLU A 129 -5.40 11.57 -10.82
CA GLU A 129 -5.45 12.99 -10.50
C GLU A 129 -4.37 13.41 -9.47
N ASN A 130 -4.02 12.52 -8.55
CA ASN A 130 -3.09 12.78 -7.48
C ASN A 130 -1.64 12.49 -7.91
N ALA A 131 -0.77 13.48 -7.78
CA ALA A 131 0.63 13.39 -8.19
C ALA A 131 1.42 12.27 -7.48
N ARG A 132 1.06 11.96 -6.23
CA ARG A 132 1.72 10.88 -5.46
C ARG A 132 1.33 9.50 -5.99
N VAL A 133 0.06 9.33 -6.37
CA VAL A 133 -0.40 8.09 -7.02
C VAL A 133 0.28 7.89 -8.36
N ARG A 134 0.33 8.92 -9.21
CA ARG A 134 1.08 8.87 -10.48
C ARG A 134 2.55 8.49 -10.25
N SER A 135 3.20 9.11 -9.27
CA SER A 135 4.60 8.82 -8.93
C SER A 135 4.81 7.39 -8.43
N ALA A 136 3.88 6.83 -7.66
CA ALA A 136 3.94 5.43 -7.21
C ALA A 136 3.75 4.47 -8.40
N ALA A 137 2.80 4.76 -9.28
CA ALA A 137 2.54 3.98 -10.49
C ALA A 137 3.73 3.94 -11.43
N LEU A 138 4.40 5.08 -11.67
CA LEU A 138 5.60 5.14 -12.52
C LEU A 138 6.75 4.30 -11.98
N ARG A 139 6.97 4.30 -10.66
CA ARG A 139 8.01 3.45 -10.03
C ARG A 139 7.68 1.97 -10.18
N ALA A 140 6.43 1.59 -9.93
CA ALA A 140 5.99 0.22 -10.10
C ALA A 140 6.09 -0.23 -11.57
N LEU A 141 5.62 0.59 -12.53
CA LEU A 141 5.74 0.31 -13.97
C LEU A 141 7.18 0.16 -14.43
N ALA A 142 8.12 0.92 -13.87
CA ALA A 142 9.52 0.78 -14.23
C ALA A 142 10.09 -0.60 -13.84
N ALA A 143 9.64 -1.16 -12.72
CA ALA A 143 10.10 -2.45 -12.22
C ALA A 143 9.55 -3.65 -13.02
N GLN A 144 8.28 -3.59 -13.45
CA GLN A 144 7.60 -4.72 -14.10
C GLN A 144 7.26 -4.52 -15.59
N GLY A 145 7.04 -3.28 -16.03
CA GLY A 145 6.53 -2.94 -17.37
C GLY A 145 7.48 -3.26 -18.52
N THR A 146 6.96 -3.58 -19.69
CA THR A 146 7.71 -3.90 -20.91
C THR A 146 8.06 -2.64 -21.73
N ALA A 147 8.73 -2.81 -22.87
CA ALA A 147 9.03 -1.73 -23.81
C ALA A 147 7.77 -0.93 -24.24
N GLU A 148 6.60 -1.56 -24.28
CA GLU A 148 5.33 -0.92 -24.62
C GLU A 148 4.95 0.21 -23.64
N HIS A 149 5.42 0.12 -22.40
CA HIS A 149 5.11 1.07 -21.32
C HIS A 149 6.01 2.33 -21.35
N GLN A 150 7.02 2.38 -22.22
CA GLN A 150 7.91 3.55 -22.33
C GLN A 150 7.14 4.82 -22.67
N SER A 151 6.13 4.71 -23.56
CA SER A 151 5.31 5.86 -23.97
C SER A 151 4.48 6.40 -22.81
N THR A 152 3.88 5.53 -21.99
CA THR A 152 3.17 5.90 -20.76
C THR A 152 4.09 6.66 -19.81
N ILE A 153 5.30 6.16 -19.55
CA ILE A 153 6.27 6.84 -18.67
C ILE A 153 6.68 8.20 -19.25
N ALA A 154 6.96 8.28 -20.55
CA ALA A 154 7.45 9.50 -21.20
C ALA A 154 6.45 10.66 -21.18
N GLN A 155 5.13 10.38 -21.15
CA GLN A 155 4.10 11.41 -21.01
C GLN A 155 4.28 12.27 -19.75
N HIS A 156 4.93 11.73 -18.72
CA HIS A 156 5.15 12.42 -17.44
C HIS A 156 6.44 13.24 -17.36
N PHE A 157 7.27 13.30 -18.42
CA PHE A 157 8.40 14.24 -18.46
C PHE A 157 7.94 15.70 -18.42
N SER A 158 6.71 15.95 -18.88
CA SER A 158 6.04 17.25 -18.83
C SER A 158 4.83 17.23 -17.90
N ASP A 159 4.82 16.37 -16.87
CA ASP A 159 3.69 16.26 -15.93
C ASP A 159 3.29 17.62 -15.34
N ARG A 160 1.98 17.80 -15.15
CA ARG A 160 1.38 19.01 -14.57
C ARG A 160 1.94 19.33 -13.18
N ASP A 161 2.28 18.30 -12.41
CA ASP A 161 2.98 18.43 -11.15
C ASP A 161 4.48 18.22 -11.37
N LYS A 162 5.25 19.25 -11.04
CA LYS A 162 6.71 19.26 -11.24
C LYS A 162 7.42 18.17 -10.42
N SER A 163 6.83 17.68 -9.33
CA SER A 163 7.43 16.61 -8.52
C SER A 163 7.43 15.25 -9.22
N VAL A 164 6.55 15.04 -10.21
CA VAL A 164 6.43 13.76 -10.93
C VAL A 164 7.47 13.62 -12.02
N ARG A 165 7.88 14.73 -12.65
CA ARG A 165 8.84 14.75 -13.77
C ARG A 165 10.17 14.03 -13.49
N PRO A 166 10.88 14.27 -12.37
CA PRO A 166 12.09 13.52 -12.06
C PRO A 166 11.82 12.02 -11.81
N ILE A 167 10.63 11.66 -11.30
CA ILE A 167 10.25 10.26 -11.10
C ILE A 167 10.01 9.57 -12.44
N ALA A 168 9.36 10.24 -13.39
CA ALA A 168 9.20 9.73 -14.74
C ALA A 168 10.57 9.49 -15.41
N GLN A 169 11.49 10.43 -15.24
CA GLN A 169 12.85 10.32 -15.77
C GLN A 169 13.58 9.11 -15.20
N GLN A 170 13.53 8.93 -13.88
CA GLN A 170 14.11 7.78 -13.19
C GLN A 170 13.44 6.46 -13.60
N ALA A 171 12.11 6.46 -13.77
CA ALA A 171 11.34 5.31 -14.22
C ALA A 171 11.75 4.87 -15.64
N ARG A 172 11.98 5.80 -16.56
CA ARG A 172 12.52 5.51 -17.90
C ARG A 172 13.86 4.80 -17.80
N ASP A 173 14.77 5.35 -17.00
CA ASP A 173 16.14 4.84 -16.88
C ASP A 173 16.16 3.44 -16.25
N THR A 174 15.36 3.23 -15.22
CA THR A 174 15.18 1.94 -14.56
C THR A 174 14.63 0.89 -15.54
N LEU A 175 13.58 1.24 -16.29
CA LEU A 175 13.00 0.36 -17.29
C LEU A 175 14.01 0.01 -18.39
N ALA A 176 14.70 1.00 -18.95
CA ALA A 176 15.68 0.80 -20.00
C ALA A 176 16.84 -0.10 -19.55
N ALA A 177 17.39 0.15 -18.36
CA ALA A 177 18.45 -0.68 -17.78
C ALA A 177 17.99 -2.14 -17.62
N ARG A 178 16.77 -2.37 -17.12
CA ARG A 178 16.19 -3.70 -16.93
C ARG A 178 15.98 -4.44 -18.26
N LEU A 179 15.49 -3.76 -19.28
CA LEU A 179 15.27 -4.35 -20.61
C LEU A 179 16.61 -4.72 -21.27
N ASN A 180 17.60 -3.83 -21.21
CA ASN A 180 18.94 -4.10 -21.75
C ASN A 180 19.59 -5.31 -21.07
N ALA A 181 19.45 -5.43 -19.74
CA ALA A 181 19.99 -6.56 -18.98
C ALA A 181 19.31 -7.91 -19.30
N ARG A 182 18.11 -7.92 -19.88
CA ARG A 182 17.41 -9.14 -20.31
C ARG A 182 17.72 -9.55 -21.75
N SER A 183 18.27 -8.63 -22.54
CA SER A 183 18.63 -8.85 -23.95
C SER A 183 20.11 -9.18 -24.16
N ALA A 184 20.93 -9.04 -23.12
CA ALA A 184 22.34 -9.44 -23.07
C ALA A 184 22.48 -10.88 -22.57
#